data_AF-A0A0M3DI47-F1
#
_entry.id   AF-A0A0M3DI47-F1
#
_cell.length_a   1.000
_cell.length_b   1.000
_cell.length_c   1.000
_cell.angle_alpha   90.00
_cell.angle_beta   90.00
_cell.angle_gamma   90.00
#
_symmetry.space_group_name_H-M   'P 1'
#
loop_
_entity.id
_entity.type
_entity.pdbx_description
1 polymer ?
#
loop_
_entity_poly.entity_id
_entity_poly.type
_entity_poly.pdbx_seq_one_letter_code
_entity_poly.pdbx_strand_id
1 'polypeptide(L)' 'MDKLKNNNENKSQNNTDSVQISELGKYLSKVSSKEEPMDMEKINRLKQQIENGTYKVDSRILAKKIVEKL' A
#
# COMPACT_ATOMS: atom_id res chain seq x y z
N MET A 1 -0.93 -45.49 44.53
CA MET A 1 0.10 -44.69 43.83
C MET A 1 0.12 -45.25 42.41
N ASP A 2 -0.22 -44.49 41.38
CA ASP A 2 0.52 -43.33 40.89
C ASP A 2 -0.38 -42.22 40.34
N LYS A 3 0.09 -40.98 40.52
CA LYS A 3 -0.61 -39.75 40.17
C LYS A 3 -0.54 -39.50 38.66
N LEU A 4 -1.69 -39.39 37.99
CA LEU A 4 -1.75 -38.82 36.63
C LEU A 4 -1.28 -37.36 36.70
N LYS A 5 -0.13 -37.07 36.09
CA LYS A 5 0.37 -35.71 35.86
C LYS A 5 -0.44 -35.08 34.73
N ASN A 6 -1.48 -34.32 35.06
CA ASN A 6 -2.09 -33.37 34.15
C ASN A 6 -1.20 -32.13 34.09
N ASN A 7 -0.27 -32.11 33.14
CA ASN A 7 0.44 -30.89 32.76
C ASN A 7 -0.52 -29.98 32.01
N ASN A 8 -1.39 -29.30 32.75
CA ASN A 8 -2.08 -28.11 32.25
C ASN A 8 -1.02 -27.02 32.12
N GLU A 9 -0.38 -26.96 30.95
CA GLU A 9 0.37 -25.81 30.52
C GLU A 9 -0.61 -24.63 30.41
N ASN A 10 -0.76 -23.89 31.50
CA ASN A 10 -1.37 -22.57 31.51
C ASN A 10 -0.52 -21.68 30.59
N LYS A 11 -0.87 -21.71 29.30
CA LYS A 11 -0.34 -20.80 28.30
C LYS A 11 -0.81 -19.41 28.72
N SER A 12 0.07 -18.69 29.42
CA SER A 12 -0.12 -17.28 29.78
C SER A 12 -0.49 -16.54 28.50
N GLN A 13 -1.78 -16.26 28.32
CA GLN A 13 -2.24 -15.37 27.27
C GLN A 13 -1.76 -13.98 27.68
N ASN A 14 -0.66 -13.56 27.09
CA ASN A 14 -0.20 -12.18 27.19
C ASN A 14 -1.30 -11.30 26.58
N ASN A 15 -2.16 -10.77 27.43
CA ASN A 15 -3.24 -9.86 27.07
C ASN A 15 -2.61 -8.51 26.74
N THR A 16 -2.05 -8.40 25.53
CA THR A 16 -1.58 -7.15 24.96
C THR A 16 -2.65 -6.60 24.06
N ASP A 17 -2.97 -5.32 24.19
CA ASP A 17 -3.89 -4.65 23.27
C ASP A 17 -3.39 -4.78 21.84
N SER A 18 -4.29 -5.14 20.92
CA SER A 18 -3.98 -5.24 19.48
C SER A 18 -4.96 -4.41 18.68
N VAL A 19 -4.45 -3.67 17.70
CA VAL A 19 -5.25 -2.94 16.72
C VAL A 19 -5.28 -3.77 15.44
N GLN A 20 -6.47 -4.03 14.90
CA GLN A 20 -6.65 -4.81 13.68
C GLN A 20 -7.38 -4.01 12.62
N ILE A 21 -6.96 -4.15 11.37
CA ILE A 21 -7.70 -3.64 10.21
C ILE A 21 -8.91 -4.55 9.99
N SER A 22 -10.09 -3.94 9.79
CA SER A 22 -11.31 -4.67 9.46
C SER A 22 -11.12 -5.51 8.19
N GLU A 23 -11.88 -6.61 8.05
CA GLU A 23 -11.82 -7.44 6.85
C GLU A 23 -12.10 -6.62 5.58
N LEU A 24 -13.05 -5.69 5.65
CA LEU A 24 -13.34 -4.73 4.60
C LEU A 24 -12.13 -3.83 4.30
N GLY A 25 -11.45 -3.31 5.33
CA GLY A 25 -10.24 -2.51 5.14
C GLY A 25 -9.11 -3.29 4.47
N LYS A 26 -8.94 -4.58 4.83
CA LYS A 26 -7.98 -5.49 4.16
C LYS A 26 -8.34 -5.70 2.69
N TYR A 27 -9.62 -5.87 2.37
CA TYR A 27 -10.09 -6.02 1.01
C TYR A 27 -9.85 -4.76 0.17
N LEU A 28 -10.28 -3.60 0.66
CA LEU A 28 -10.11 -2.32 -0.04
C LEU A 28 -8.64 -1.98 -0.27
N SER A 29 -7.78 -2.25 0.71
CA SER A 29 -6.33 -2.07 0.57
C SER A 29 -5.76 -2.95 -0.55
N LYS A 30 -6.16 -4.23 -0.63
CA LYS A 30 -5.74 -5.13 -1.72
C LYS A 30 -6.22 -4.66 -3.10
N VAL A 31 -7.45 -4.13 -3.18
CA VAL A 31 -8.00 -3.60 -4.44
C VAL A 31 -7.26 -2.33 -4.85
N SER A 32 -6.97 -1.42 -3.92
CA SER A 32 -6.20 -0.19 -4.19
C SER A 32 -4.72 -0.44 -4.48
N SER A 33 -4.16 -1.56 -4.01
CA SER A 33 -2.76 -1.92 -4.24
C SER A 33 -2.55 -2.66 -5.57
N LYS A 34 -3.61 -2.93 -6.33
CA LYS A 34 -3.44 -3.43 -7.70
C LYS A 34 -2.83 -2.29 -8.51
N GLU A 35 -1.58 -2.49 -8.92
CA GLU A 35 -0.89 -1.62 -9.86
C GLU A 35 -1.82 -1.37 -11.05
N GLU A 36 -2.20 -0.11 -11.27
CA GLU A 36 -2.95 0.24 -12.47
C GLU A 36 -2.11 -0.16 -13.70
N PRO A 37 -2.73 -0.77 -14.72
CA PRO A 37 -2.00 -1.14 -15.92
C PRO A 37 -1.31 0.10 -16.49
N MET A 38 0.01 0.01 -16.60
CA MET A 38 0.83 1.11 -17.07
C MET A 38 0.50 1.42 -18.53
N ASP A 39 0.06 2.66 -18.79
CA ASP A 39 -0.21 3.14 -20.14
C ASP A 39 1.10 3.39 -20.90
N MET A 40 1.54 2.36 -21.63
CA MET A 40 2.78 2.38 -22.41
C MET A 40 2.73 3.37 -23.58
N GLU A 41 1.55 3.65 -24.15
CA GLU A 41 1.39 4.61 -25.24
C GLU A 41 1.69 6.03 -24.75
N LYS A 42 1.09 6.40 -23.60
CA LYS A 42 1.34 7.68 -22.95
C LYS A 42 2.82 7.86 -22.60
N ILE A 43 3.47 6.82 -22.10
CA ILE A 43 4.90 6.86 -21.76
C ILE A 43 5.75 7.12 -23.01
N ASN A 44 5.51 6.39 -24.09
CA ASN A 44 6.27 6.55 -25.32
C ASN A 44 6.10 7.95 -25.92
N ARG A 45 4.88 8.48 -25.91
CA ARG A 45 4.61 9.87 -26.34
C ARG A 45 5.37 10.89 -25.51
N LEU A 46 5.39 10.73 -24.18
CA LEU A 46 6.15 11.62 -23.29
C LEU A 46 7.65 11.56 -23.57
N LYS A 47 8.21 10.35 -23.74
CA LYS A 47 9.63 10.17 -24.09
C LYS A 47 9.99 10.90 -25.38
N GLN A 48 9.18 10.73 -26.44
CA GLN A 48 9.40 11.41 -27.71
C GLN A 48 9.36 12.94 -27.57
N GLN A 49 8.44 13.49 -26.77
CA GLN A 49 8.38 14.94 -26.54
C GLN A 49 9.62 15.47 -25.81
N ILE A 50 10.16 14.69 -24.87
CA ILE A 50 11.39 15.04 -24.16
C ILE A 50 12.59 14.99 -25.10
N GLU A 51 12.74 13.92 -25.89
CA GLU A 51 13.81 13.78 -26.88
C GLU A 51 13.80 14.92 -27.91
N ASN A 52 12.61 15.29 -28.38
CA ASN A 52 12.42 16.38 -29.33
C ASN A 52 12.51 17.79 -28.70
N GLY A 53 12.69 17.89 -27.37
CA GLY A 53 12.73 19.17 -26.64
C GLY A 53 11.41 19.95 -26.63
N THR A 54 10.30 19.29 -26.97
CA THR A 54 8.95 19.90 -27.02
C THR A 54 8.14 19.70 -25.75
N TYR A 55 8.64 18.89 -24.82
CA TYR A 55 8.03 18.70 -23.52
C TYR A 55 8.16 19.98 -22.67
N LYS A 56 7.03 20.55 -22.25
CA LYS A 56 6.97 21.73 -21.40
C LYS A 56 6.43 21.37 -20.02
N VAL A 57 7.19 21.73 -18.99
CA VAL A 57 6.76 21.56 -17.60
C VAL A 57 5.74 22.64 -17.26
N ASP A 58 4.53 22.25 -16.87
CA ASP A 58 3.52 23.16 -16.34
C ASP A 58 3.71 23.32 -14.83
N SER A 59 4.17 24.50 -14.41
CA SER A 59 4.42 24.82 -13.01
C SER A 59 3.17 24.76 -12.13
N ARG A 60 1.97 25.05 -12.67
CA ARG A 60 0.71 24.98 -11.92
C ARG A 60 0.33 23.55 -11.63
N ILE A 61 0.45 22.68 -12.65
CA ILE A 61 0.20 21.24 -12.49
C ILE A 61 1.20 20.64 -11.51
N LEU A 62 2.48 21.01 -11.62
CA LEU A 62 3.53 20.56 -10.70
C LEU A 62 3.21 20.96 -9.25
N ALA A 63 2.92 22.23 -9.01
CA ALA A 63 2.58 22.72 -7.67
C ALA A 63 1.34 22.03 -7.10
N LYS A 64 0.28 21.88 -7.91
CA LYS A 64 -0.94 21.16 -7.51
C LYS A 64 -0.63 19.74 -7.06
N LYS A 65 0.20 19.01 -7.81
CA LYS A 65 0.56 17.62 -7.49
C LYS A 65 1.43 17.50 -6.23
N ILE A 66 2.28 18.48 -5.96
CA ILE A 66 3.06 18.53 -4.72
C ILE A 66 2.11 18.69 -3.53
N VAL A 67 1.14 19.61 -3.62
CA VAL A 67 0.17 19.86 -2.53
C VAL A 67 -0.77 18.67 -2.31
N GLU A 68 -1.23 17.98 -3.36
CA GLU A 68 -2.10 16.79 -3.24
C GLU A 68 -1.41 15.60 -2.55
N LYS A 69 -0.07 15.58 -2.50
CA LYS A 69 0.74 14.49 -1.94
C LYS A 69 1.31 14.80 -0.55
N LEU A 70 1.19 16.05 -0.09
CA LEU A 70 1.49 16.47 1.29
C LEU A 70 0.35 16.08 2.21
#